data_AF-A0A7S1XGZ2-F1
#
_entry.id   AF-A0A7S1XGZ2-F1
#
_cell.length_a   1.000
_cell.length_b   1.000
_cell.length_c   1.000
_cell.angle_alpha   90.00
_cell.angle_beta   90.00
_cell.angle_gamma   90.00
#
_symmetry.space_group_name_H-M   'P 1'
#
loop_
_entity.id
_entity.type
_entity.pdbx_description
1 polymer ?
#
loop_
_entity_poly.entity_id
_entity_poly.type
_entity_poly.pdbx_seq_one_letter_code
_entity_poly.pdbx_strand_id
1 'polypeptide(L)'
;MLRWFIFYFESALRAFDPSVTLPYWDAAFDASNPTNSIIFTSSRTGQATGGSSIRNSKFRNWWSDVPVSHYITRWLDSSVALENTQSVYNQMQNSDPCSFMTAFQTTHGYVHLFVGGSSGPEAAGRPYGDMTLLSQSPNDPIFFIFQYVFRH
;
A
#
# COMPACT_ATOMS: atom_id res chain seq x y z
N MET A 1 -12.34 1.70 -9.59
CA MET A 1 -11.42 2.76 -10.07
C MET A 1 -9.95 2.35 -9.98
N LEU A 2 -9.50 1.65 -8.93
CA LEU A 2 -8.08 1.27 -8.75
C LEU A 2 -7.45 0.43 -9.88
N ARG A 3 -8.21 -0.45 -10.51
CA ARG A 3 -7.69 -1.31 -11.60
C ARG A 3 -7.22 -0.54 -12.83
N TRP A 4 -7.87 0.56 -13.16
CA TRP A 4 -7.46 1.41 -14.29
C TRP A 4 -6.14 2.14 -14.00
N PHE A 5 -5.91 2.54 -12.75
CA PHE A 5 -4.70 3.24 -12.35
C PHE A 5 -3.45 2.34 -12.47
N ILE A 6 -3.56 1.08 -12.06
CA ILE A 6 -2.49 0.08 -12.22
C ILE A 6 -2.21 -0.18 -13.71
N PHE A 7 -3.27 -0.29 -14.53
CA PHE A 7 -3.12 -0.50 -15.96
C PHE A 7 -2.36 0.64 -16.65
N TYR A 8 -2.68 1.90 -16.32
CA TYR A 8 -1.95 3.04 -16.85
C TYR A 8 -0.51 3.11 -16.34
N PHE A 9 -0.28 2.79 -15.07
CA PHE A 9 1.07 2.76 -14.50
C PHE A 9 1.94 1.68 -15.17
N GLU A 10 1.43 0.45 -15.31
CA GLU A 10 2.14 -0.63 -16.02
C GLU A 10 2.38 -0.28 -17.50
N SER A 11 1.39 0.32 -18.16
CA SER A 11 1.51 0.77 -19.56
C SER A 11 2.61 1.82 -19.72
N ALA A 12 2.70 2.77 -18.79
CA ALA A 12 3.75 3.78 -18.78
C ALA A 12 5.13 3.16 -18.55
N LEU A 13 5.26 2.19 -17.65
CA LEU A 13 6.52 1.47 -17.44
C LEU A 13 6.93 0.66 -18.69
N ARG A 14 5.97 0.01 -19.35
CA ARG A 14 6.21 -0.76 -20.57
C ARG A 14 6.65 0.08 -21.76
N ALA A 15 6.35 1.38 -21.77
CA ALA A 15 6.89 2.30 -22.76
C ALA A 15 8.41 2.47 -22.65
N PHE A 16 8.98 2.23 -21.46
CA PHE A 16 10.44 2.25 -21.23
C PHE A 16 11.06 0.86 -21.27
N ASP A 17 10.42 -0.13 -20.64
CA ASP A 17 10.85 -1.53 -20.65
C ASP A 17 9.64 -2.45 -20.93
N PRO A 18 9.47 -2.91 -22.18
CA PRO A 18 8.33 -3.75 -22.56
C PRO A 18 8.23 -5.08 -21.78
N SER A 19 9.32 -5.55 -21.16
CA SER A 19 9.36 -6.80 -20.40
C SER A 19 8.89 -6.64 -18.95
N VAL A 20 8.70 -5.41 -18.49
CA VAL A 20 8.31 -5.14 -17.10
C VAL A 20 6.90 -5.64 -16.81
N THR A 21 6.78 -6.27 -15.66
CA THR A 21 5.51 -6.62 -15.02
C THR A 21 5.53 -6.05 -13.61
N LEU A 22 4.39 -5.53 -13.17
CA LEU A 22 4.30 -5.02 -11.80
C LEU A 22 4.30 -6.20 -10.82
N PRO A 23 5.25 -6.25 -9.87
CA PRO A 23 5.17 -7.22 -8.79
C PRO A 23 3.97 -6.86 -7.90
N TYR A 24 3.41 -7.87 -7.22
CA TYR A 24 2.38 -7.66 -6.20
C TYR A 24 2.86 -8.07 -4.82
N TRP A 25 2.27 -7.46 -3.79
CA TRP A 25 2.42 -7.89 -2.39
C TRP A 25 1.14 -8.54 -1.90
N ASP A 26 1.23 -9.81 -1.49
CA ASP A 26 0.14 -10.50 -0.81
C ASP A 26 0.13 -10.15 0.68
N ALA A 27 -0.57 -9.07 1.02
CA ALA A 27 -0.71 -8.64 2.41
C ALA A 27 -1.45 -9.65 3.29
N ALA A 28 -2.30 -10.51 2.68
CA ALA A 28 -3.08 -11.50 3.42
C ALA A 28 -2.24 -12.70 3.85
N PHE A 29 -1.25 -13.06 3.04
CA PHE A 29 -0.23 -14.05 3.40
C PHE A 29 0.65 -13.58 4.57
N ASP A 30 1.07 -12.31 4.55
CA ASP A 30 1.93 -11.73 5.58
C ASP A 30 1.17 -11.20 6.81
N ALA A 31 -0.16 -11.34 6.87
CA ALA A 31 -1.02 -10.67 7.85
C ALA A 31 -0.68 -10.94 9.33
N SER A 32 -0.07 -12.10 9.63
CA SER A 32 0.36 -12.44 11.00
C SER A 32 1.60 -11.67 11.47
N ASN A 33 2.45 -11.21 10.53
CA ASN A 33 3.64 -10.43 10.81
C ASN A 33 4.02 -9.51 9.63
N PRO A 34 3.16 -8.52 9.30
CA PRO A 34 3.27 -7.79 8.04
C PRO A 34 4.49 -6.87 7.98
N THR A 35 5.00 -6.40 9.13
CA THR A 35 6.21 -5.57 9.22
C THR A 35 7.47 -6.34 8.80
N ASN A 36 7.48 -7.67 8.95
CA ASN A 36 8.56 -8.56 8.53
C ASN A 36 8.44 -9.04 7.07
N SER A 37 7.44 -8.57 6.32
CA SER A 37 7.32 -8.93 4.92
C SER A 37 8.57 -8.52 4.15
N ILE A 38 9.02 -9.41 3.26
CA ILE A 38 10.15 -9.16 2.37
C ILE A 38 9.98 -7.88 1.55
N ILE A 39 8.73 -7.43 1.29
CA ILE A 39 8.48 -6.21 0.51
C ILE A 39 9.04 -4.95 1.19
N PHE A 40 9.13 -4.93 2.51
CA PHE A 40 9.62 -3.80 3.31
C PHE A 40 11.13 -3.81 3.57
N THR A 41 11.85 -4.81 3.04
CA THR A 41 13.31 -4.83 3.12
C THR A 41 13.94 -3.66 2.35
N SER A 42 15.15 -3.28 2.74
CA SER A 42 15.91 -2.19 2.09
C SER A 42 16.26 -2.45 0.63
N SER A 43 16.32 -3.71 0.21
CA SER A 43 16.52 -4.11 -1.18
C SER A 43 15.24 -4.01 -2.02
N ARG A 44 14.08 -3.75 -1.40
CA ARG A 44 12.77 -3.57 -2.04
C ARG A 44 12.20 -2.19 -1.70
N THR A 45 11.01 -2.13 -1.10
CA THR A 45 10.27 -0.87 -0.90
C THR A 45 10.70 -0.12 0.36
N GLY A 46 11.42 -0.77 1.27
CA GLY A 46 11.87 -0.17 2.52
C GLY A 46 10.81 -0.14 3.61
N GLN A 47 11.26 0.12 4.82
CA GLN A 47 10.45 0.26 6.03
C GLN A 47 10.69 1.63 6.65
N ALA A 48 9.68 2.16 7.32
CA ALA A 48 9.82 3.28 8.23
C ALA A 48 8.72 3.24 9.29
N THR A 49 8.97 3.88 10.43
CA THR A 49 8.03 4.02 11.54
C THR A 49 7.89 5.50 11.90
N GLY A 50 6.76 5.86 12.53
CA GLY A 50 6.54 7.22 13.04
C GLY A 50 6.58 8.33 11.97
N GLY A 51 6.17 8.02 10.74
CA GLY A 51 6.16 8.99 9.64
C GLY A 51 7.54 9.35 9.10
N SER A 52 8.55 8.52 9.34
CA SER A 52 9.89 8.73 8.84
C SER A 52 10.00 8.40 7.35
N SER A 53 11.00 8.95 6.67
CA SER A 53 11.23 8.69 5.24
C SER A 53 11.89 7.34 4.97
N ILE A 54 11.55 6.70 3.86
CA ILE A 54 12.09 5.38 3.43
C ILE A 54 13.50 5.47 2.82
N ARG A 55 14.39 6.28 3.41
CA ARG A 55 15.74 6.60 2.89
C ARG A 55 16.69 5.40 2.85
N ASN A 56 16.36 4.33 3.57
CA ASN A 56 17.11 3.08 3.56
C ASN A 56 16.46 2.04 2.64
N SER A 57 16.17 2.41 1.38
CA SER A 57 15.49 1.55 0.40
C SER A 57 15.95 1.76 -1.05
N LYS A 58 15.46 0.94 -1.99
CA LYS A 58 15.61 1.21 -3.44
C LYS A 58 14.92 2.51 -3.86
N PHE A 59 13.90 2.90 -3.13
CA PHE A 59 13.10 4.11 -3.37
C PHE A 59 13.55 5.30 -2.51
N ARG A 60 14.79 5.28 -1.97
CA ARG A 60 15.32 6.33 -1.08
C ARG A 60 15.32 7.75 -1.66
N ASN A 61 15.26 7.89 -2.98
CA ASN A 61 15.24 9.17 -3.68
C ASN A 61 13.87 9.46 -4.33
N TRP A 62 12.85 8.67 -4.01
CA TRP A 62 11.50 8.95 -4.48
C TRP A 62 10.97 10.20 -3.78
N TRP A 63 10.54 11.15 -4.59
CA TRP A 63 10.19 12.50 -4.18
C TRP A 63 8.75 12.79 -4.58
N SER A 64 8.02 13.47 -3.69
CA SER A 64 6.67 13.97 -3.97
C SER A 64 6.59 15.44 -3.63
N ASP A 65 5.91 16.21 -4.47
CA ASP A 65 5.56 17.62 -4.21
C ASP A 65 4.14 17.80 -3.65
N VAL A 66 3.42 16.69 -3.43
CA VAL A 66 2.03 16.71 -2.95
C VAL A 66 1.98 16.14 -1.53
N PRO A 67 1.37 16.85 -0.56
CA PRO A 67 0.87 18.23 -0.65
C PRO A 67 1.99 19.28 -0.51
N VAL A 68 3.15 18.86 -0.01
CA VAL A 68 4.37 19.65 0.19
C VAL A 68 5.53 18.79 -0.28
N SER A 69 6.60 19.41 -0.75
CA SER A 69 7.82 18.72 -1.18
C SER A 69 8.49 17.91 -0.06
N HIS A 70 8.62 16.60 -0.26
CA HIS A 70 9.29 15.68 0.68
C HIS A 70 9.69 14.35 0.02
N TYR A 71 10.54 13.60 0.73
CA TYR A 71 10.77 12.19 0.43
C TYR A 71 9.66 11.33 1.02
N ILE A 72 9.29 10.26 0.32
CA ILE A 72 8.20 9.38 0.76
C ILE A 72 8.38 8.92 2.21
N THR A 73 7.31 9.05 2.98
CA THR A 73 7.25 8.67 4.40
C THR A 73 6.33 7.48 4.64
N ARG A 74 6.65 6.69 5.67
CA ARG A 74 5.81 5.57 6.12
C ARG A 74 5.75 5.48 7.64
N TRP A 75 4.73 4.81 8.10
CA TRP A 75 4.61 4.31 9.47
C TRP A 75 4.00 2.92 9.41
N LEU A 76 4.85 1.89 9.37
CA LEU A 76 4.39 0.51 9.50
C LEU A 76 3.81 0.30 10.91
N ASP A 77 2.49 0.38 11.01
CA ASP A 77 1.75 0.41 12.26
C ASP A 77 1.25 -0.99 12.61
N SER A 78 2.01 -1.68 13.45
CA SER A 78 1.70 -3.03 13.91
C SER A 78 0.43 -3.11 14.77
N SER A 79 -0.21 -1.99 15.13
CA SER A 79 -1.53 -2.01 15.79
C SER A 79 -2.68 -2.24 14.81
N VAL A 80 -2.44 -2.04 13.50
CA VAL A 80 -3.42 -2.33 12.45
C VAL A 80 -3.34 -3.80 12.08
N ALA A 81 -4.40 -4.55 12.37
CA ALA A 81 -4.54 -5.93 11.93
C ALA A 81 -4.91 -5.99 10.44
N LEU A 82 -4.12 -6.71 9.64
CA LEU A 82 -4.45 -7.02 8.26
C LEU A 82 -5.31 -8.27 8.18
N GLU A 83 -6.18 -8.33 7.17
CA GLU A 83 -7.00 -9.51 6.91
C GLU A 83 -6.15 -10.65 6.36
N ASN A 84 -6.25 -11.83 6.96
CA ASN A 84 -5.51 -13.01 6.51
C ASN A 84 -6.16 -13.65 5.27
N THR A 85 -5.47 -14.62 4.67
CA THR A 85 -5.93 -15.31 3.45
C THR A 85 -7.32 -15.93 3.60
N GLN A 86 -7.68 -16.48 4.78
CA GLN A 86 -8.99 -17.09 5.00
C GLN A 86 -10.10 -16.03 5.03
N SER A 87 -9.86 -14.89 5.68
CA SER A 87 -10.79 -13.76 5.67
C SER A 87 -11.04 -13.27 4.24
N VAL A 88 -9.97 -13.05 3.47
CA VAL A 88 -10.08 -12.63 2.06
C VAL A 88 -10.83 -13.66 1.22
N TYR A 89 -10.55 -14.95 1.41
CA TYR A 89 -11.28 -16.03 0.73
C TYR A 89 -12.78 -15.99 1.03
N ASN A 90 -13.15 -15.81 2.31
CA ASN A 90 -14.56 -15.71 2.71
C ASN A 90 -15.25 -14.50 2.06
N GLN A 91 -14.54 -13.37 1.94
CA GLN A 91 -15.07 -12.20 1.24
C GLN A 91 -15.31 -12.46 -0.25
N MET A 92 -14.45 -13.26 -0.90
CA MET A 92 -14.61 -13.65 -2.30
C MET A 92 -15.83 -14.56 -2.55
N GLN A 93 -16.37 -15.20 -1.51
CA GLN A 93 -17.59 -16.01 -1.62
C GLN A 93 -18.87 -15.16 -1.67
N ASN A 94 -18.78 -13.84 -1.47
CA ASN A 94 -19.93 -12.95 -1.59
C ASN A 94 -20.39 -12.86 -3.05
N SER A 95 -21.57 -13.42 -3.32
CA SER A 95 -22.20 -13.36 -4.64
C SER A 95 -22.80 -11.98 -4.96
N ASP A 96 -23.12 -11.18 -3.94
CA ASP A 96 -23.57 -9.80 -4.10
C ASP A 96 -22.37 -8.87 -4.38
N PRO A 97 -22.33 -8.20 -5.55
CA PRO A 97 -21.21 -7.34 -5.93
C PRO A 97 -21.00 -6.16 -4.97
N CYS A 98 -22.08 -5.62 -4.39
CA CYS A 98 -22.00 -4.49 -3.46
C CYS A 98 -21.34 -4.90 -2.14
N SER A 99 -21.74 -6.06 -1.59
CA SER A 99 -21.16 -6.63 -0.38
C SER A 99 -19.70 -7.02 -0.58
N PHE A 100 -19.37 -7.67 -1.71
CA PHE A 100 -17.99 -7.95 -2.10
C PHE A 100 -17.15 -6.68 -2.17
N MET A 101 -17.64 -5.65 -2.85
CA MET A 101 -16.92 -4.37 -3.00
C MET A 101 -16.68 -3.68 -1.65
N THR A 102 -17.67 -3.71 -0.75
CA THR A 102 -17.56 -3.09 0.58
C THR A 102 -16.50 -3.80 1.42
N ALA A 103 -16.52 -5.14 1.42
CA ALA A 103 -15.52 -5.94 2.12
C ALA A 103 -14.11 -5.69 1.55
N PHE A 104 -13.99 -5.71 0.22
CA PHE A 104 -12.74 -5.44 -0.47
C PHE A 104 -12.16 -4.04 -0.15
N GLN A 105 -13.00 -3.00 -0.16
CA GLN A 105 -12.58 -1.64 0.17
C GLN A 105 -12.11 -1.52 1.63
N THR A 106 -12.75 -2.25 2.54
CA THR A 106 -12.37 -2.29 3.96
C THR A 106 -11.00 -2.92 4.12
N THR A 107 -10.78 -4.11 3.54
CA THR A 107 -9.48 -4.79 3.55
C THR A 107 -8.37 -3.96 2.93
N HIS A 108 -8.66 -3.29 1.80
CA HIS A 108 -7.73 -2.34 1.17
C HIS A 108 -7.41 -1.14 2.09
N GLY A 109 -8.41 -0.61 2.79
CA GLY A 109 -8.25 0.47 3.77
C GLY A 109 -7.31 0.11 4.92
N TYR A 110 -7.33 -1.14 5.40
CA TYR A 110 -6.39 -1.58 6.44
C TYR A 110 -4.93 -1.53 5.98
N VAL A 111 -4.64 -1.79 4.71
CA VAL A 111 -3.26 -1.66 4.22
C VAL A 111 -2.82 -0.20 4.15
N HIS A 112 -3.70 0.73 3.76
CA HIS A 112 -3.41 2.17 3.84
C HIS A 112 -3.03 2.59 5.26
N LEU A 113 -3.83 2.18 6.24
CA LEU A 113 -3.58 2.49 7.65
C LEU A 113 -2.35 1.78 8.19
N PHE A 114 -2.09 0.54 7.79
CA PHE A 114 -0.91 -0.19 8.21
C PHE A 114 0.37 0.45 7.69
N VAL A 115 0.42 0.86 6.41
CA VAL A 115 1.66 1.42 5.83
C VAL A 115 1.83 2.90 6.17
N GLY A 116 0.74 3.65 6.25
CA GLY A 116 0.74 5.09 6.53
C GLY A 116 0.70 5.43 8.02
N GLY A 117 0.18 4.54 8.86
CA GLY A 117 -0.02 4.72 10.28
C GLY A 117 -1.48 4.99 10.66
N SER A 118 -1.94 4.38 11.76
CA SER A 118 -3.26 4.57 12.36
C SER A 118 -3.16 5.39 13.65
N SER A 119 -3.41 6.70 13.58
CA SER A 119 -3.73 7.49 14.76
C SER A 119 -4.75 8.56 14.40
N GLY A 120 -5.75 8.72 15.28
CA GLY A 120 -7.05 9.35 15.04
C GLY A 120 -7.07 10.90 14.92
N PRO A 121 -8.17 11.58 15.34
CA PRO A 121 -8.52 12.97 14.98
C PRO A 121 -7.57 14.09 15.47
N GLU A 122 -6.38 13.74 15.92
CA GLU A 122 -5.27 14.65 16.25
C GLU A 122 -4.38 14.95 15.02
N ALA A 123 -4.92 14.77 13.82
CA ALA A 123 -4.26 14.92 12.52
C ALA A 123 -3.82 16.36 12.15
N ALA A 124 -3.57 17.20 13.14
CA ALA A 124 -2.98 18.52 13.02
C ALA A 124 -1.63 18.56 13.76
N GLY A 125 -0.63 17.80 13.29
CA GLY A 125 0.77 18.06 13.70
C GLY A 125 1.74 16.89 13.87
N ARG A 126 1.34 15.62 13.67
CA ARG A 126 2.30 14.48 13.61
C ARG A 126 2.45 13.99 12.16
N PRO A 127 3.68 13.69 11.68
CA PRO A 127 3.86 13.21 10.31
C PRO A 127 3.32 11.79 10.20
N TYR A 128 2.26 11.60 9.40
CA TYR A 128 1.87 10.28 8.93
C TYR A 128 2.74 9.89 7.73
N GLY A 129 2.65 8.62 7.35
CA GLY A 129 3.14 8.16 6.05
C GLY A 129 2.20 8.57 4.92
N ASP A 130 2.73 8.64 3.71
CA ASP A 130 1.98 9.01 2.51
C ASP A 130 0.77 8.10 2.23
N MET A 131 0.83 6.84 2.70
CA MET A 131 -0.23 5.86 2.52
C MET A 131 -1.49 6.13 3.35
N THR A 132 -1.47 7.03 4.35
CA THR A 132 -2.64 7.30 5.23
C THR A 132 -3.76 8.05 4.50
N LEU A 133 -3.40 9.10 3.74
CA LEU A 133 -4.40 9.94 3.07
C LEU A 133 -4.60 9.44 1.64
N LEU A 134 -5.86 9.22 1.24
CA LEU A 134 -6.19 8.72 -0.11
C LEU A 134 -5.64 9.63 -1.22
N SER A 135 -5.59 10.95 -0.99
CA SER A 135 -5.05 11.93 -1.93
C SER A 135 -3.52 11.92 -2.05
N GLN A 136 -2.81 11.30 -1.12
CA GLN A 136 -1.34 11.25 -1.06
C GLN A 136 -0.81 9.84 -1.30
N SER A 137 -1.60 8.82 -0.99
CA SER A 137 -1.20 7.42 -1.09
C SER A 137 -0.60 7.01 -2.44
N PRO A 138 -1.03 7.53 -3.61
CA PRO A 138 -0.38 7.21 -4.88
C PRO A 138 1.07 7.73 -5.02
N ASN A 139 1.51 8.63 -4.13
CA ASN A 139 2.90 9.09 -4.09
C ASN A 139 3.84 7.98 -3.63
N ASP A 140 3.37 7.04 -2.80
CA ASP A 140 4.18 5.93 -2.31
C ASP A 140 4.19 4.79 -3.35
N PRO A 141 5.38 4.30 -3.78
CA PRO A 141 5.46 3.20 -4.75
C PRO A 141 4.75 1.91 -4.31
N ILE A 142 4.56 1.66 -3.00
CA ILE A 142 3.83 0.47 -2.54
C ILE A 142 2.33 0.52 -2.87
N PHE A 143 1.79 1.72 -3.13
CA PHE A 143 0.42 1.90 -3.60
C PHE A 143 0.14 1.09 -4.86
N PHE A 144 1.13 0.91 -5.74
CA PHE A 144 0.98 0.16 -6.99
C PHE A 144 1.26 -1.33 -6.84
N ILE A 145 1.90 -1.73 -5.75
CA ILE A 145 2.38 -3.10 -5.52
C ILE A 145 1.36 -3.91 -4.71
N PHE A 146 0.73 -3.35 -3.67
CA PHE A 146 -0.15 -4.15 -2.83
C PHE A 146 -1.55 -4.38 -3.42
N GLN A 147 -1.92 -3.61 -4.45
CA GLN A 147 -3.26 -3.64 -5.01
C GLN A 147 -3.66 -5.08 -5.29
N TYR A 148 -4.65 -5.58 -4.55
CA TYR A 148 -5.09 -6.96 -4.63
C TYR A 148 -5.46 -7.30 -6.08
N VAL A 149 -4.53 -7.94 -6.78
CA VAL A 149 -4.79 -8.50 -8.10
C VAL A 149 -5.22 -9.94 -7.86
N PHE A 150 -6.53 -10.16 -7.81
CA PHE A 150 -7.06 -11.50 -7.99
C PHE A 150 -6.77 -11.92 -9.44
N ARG A 151 -5.72 -12.71 -9.66
CA ARG A 151 -5.58 -13.48 -10.90
C ARG A 151 -6.31 -14.80 -10.67
N HIS A 152 -7.43 -14.97 -11.37
CA HIS A 152 -8.04 -16.27 -11.63
C HIS A 152 -7.32 -16.93 -12.80
#